data_AF-A0A0Q6V9D8-F1
#
_entry.id   AF-A0A0Q6V9D8-F1
#
_cell.length_a   1.000
_cell.length_b   1.000
_cell.length_c   1.000
_cell.angle_alpha   90.00
_cell.angle_beta   90.00
_cell.angle_gamma   90.00
#
_symmetry.space_group_name_H-M   'P 1'
#
loop_
_entity.id
_entity.type
_entity.pdbx_description
1 polymer ?
#
loop_
_entity_poly.entity_id
_entity_poly.type
_entity_poly.pdbx_seq_one_letter_code
_entity_poly.pdbx_strand_id
1 'polypeptide(L)'
;MSGSRAVGAATIAGAVVLVAYVVDLAAGGDLSKGAAGAGRALAIVGAVVCAGIVYQSWSVRRQHAPKDHAAVAAALLGGALAASSAFSAPSGQIFGSSLTAAAGVAGLVLALVGSRPTPIRTEGPR
;
A
#
# COMPACT_ATOMS: atom_id res chain seq x y z
N MET A 1 5.68 -14.76 -13.09
CA MET A 1 6.51 -13.61 -12.67
C MET A 1 7.48 -14.06 -11.59
N SER A 2 8.77 -13.70 -11.64
CA SER A 2 9.68 -13.98 -10.50
C SER A 2 9.21 -13.20 -9.27
N GLY A 3 9.40 -13.75 -8.06
CA GLY A 3 8.95 -13.12 -6.81
C GLY A 3 9.46 -11.68 -6.62
N SER A 4 10.64 -11.36 -7.18
CA SER A 4 11.21 -10.01 -7.21
C SER A 4 10.40 -8.99 -8.01
N ARG A 5 9.78 -9.39 -9.14
CA ARG A 5 8.93 -8.50 -9.94
C ARG A 5 7.59 -8.20 -9.26
N ALA A 6 7.04 -9.16 -8.52
CA ALA A 6 5.80 -8.98 -7.78
C ALA A 6 5.96 -7.97 -6.63
N VAL A 7 7.02 -8.13 -5.81
CA VAL A 7 7.32 -7.17 -4.73
C VAL A 7 7.62 -5.77 -5.29
N GLY A 8 8.31 -5.69 -6.44
CA GLY A 8 8.51 -4.42 -7.14
C GLY A 8 7.20 -3.75 -7.55
N ALA A 9 6.26 -4.49 -8.14
CA ALA A 9 4.94 -3.98 -8.50
C ALA A 9 4.11 -3.53 -7.27
N ALA A 10 4.13 -4.30 -6.18
CA ALA A 10 3.48 -3.90 -4.93
C ALA A 10 4.09 -2.62 -4.35
N THR A 11 5.41 -2.47 -4.44
CA THR A 11 6.12 -1.27 -3.97
C THR A 11 5.72 -0.05 -4.78
N ILE A 12 5.64 -0.17 -6.11
CA ILE A 12 5.18 0.91 -6.99
C ILE A 12 3.72 1.27 -6.66
N ALA A 13 2.85 0.27 -6.50
CA ALA A 13 1.45 0.50 -6.14
C ALA A 13 1.32 1.21 -4.79
N GLY A 14 2.06 0.79 -3.76
CA GLY A 14 2.11 1.48 -2.47
C GLY A 14 2.68 2.90 -2.57
N ALA A 15 3.68 3.12 -3.42
CA ALA A 15 4.24 4.45 -3.67
C ALA A 15 3.20 5.38 -4.33
N VAL A 16 2.37 4.89 -5.24
CA VAL A 16 1.26 5.67 -5.82
C VAL A 16 0.29 6.15 -4.74
N VAL A 17 -0.09 5.27 -3.79
CA VAL A 17 -0.97 5.64 -2.67
C VAL A 17 -0.31 6.68 -1.77
N LEU A 18 0.99 6.51 -1.47
CA LEU A 18 1.75 7.46 -0.67
C LEU A 18 1.84 8.83 -1.36
N VAL A 19 2.14 8.87 -2.67
CA VAL A 19 2.19 10.13 -3.43
C VAL A 19 0.82 10.80 -3.43
N ALA A 20 -0.26 10.05 -3.65
CA ALA A 20 -1.62 10.59 -3.59
C ALA A 20 -1.91 11.20 -2.21
N TYR A 21 -1.46 10.57 -1.12
CA TYR A 21 -1.60 11.09 0.24
C TYR A 21 -0.81 12.38 0.46
N VAL A 22 0.43 12.44 -0.02
CA VAL A 22 1.27 13.66 0.08
C VAL A 22 0.66 14.80 -0.75
N VAL A 23 0.15 14.52 -1.94
CA VAL A 23 -0.52 15.51 -2.79
C VAL A 23 -1.76 16.06 -2.11
N ASP A 24 -2.57 15.20 -1.49
CA ASP A 24 -3.77 15.62 -0.77
C ASP A 24 -3.43 16.53 0.43
N LEU A 25 -2.40 16.17 1.20
CA LEU A 25 -1.89 16.99 2.30
C LEU A 25 -1.37 18.34 1.83
N ALA A 26 -0.60 18.37 0.74
CA ALA A 26 0.01 19.58 0.22
C ALA A 26 -1.02 20.52 -0.43
N ALA A 27 -2.06 19.96 -1.06
CA ALA A 27 -3.10 20.73 -1.72
C ALA A 27 -4.15 21.29 -0.76
N GLY A 28 -4.24 20.77 0.48
CA GLY A 28 -5.17 21.29 1.49
C GLY A 28 -6.66 21.17 1.11
N GLY A 29 -7.00 20.35 0.13
CA GLY A 29 -8.36 20.18 -0.39
C GLY A 29 -8.78 21.12 -1.52
N ASP A 30 -7.84 21.90 -2.08
CA ASP A 30 -8.07 22.77 -3.24
C ASP A 30 -7.71 22.12 -4.58
N LEU A 31 -7.95 20.80 -4.73
CA LEU A 31 -7.74 20.14 -6.01
C LEU A 31 -8.94 20.37 -6.93
N SER A 32 -8.66 20.55 -8.23
CA SER A 32 -9.72 20.55 -9.24
C SER A 32 -10.51 19.24 -9.18
N LYS A 33 -11.82 19.29 -9.45
CA LYS A 33 -12.69 18.10 -9.39
C LYS A 33 -12.14 16.91 -10.20
N GLY A 34 -11.55 17.19 -11.36
CA GLY A 34 -10.91 16.18 -12.21
C GLY A 34 -9.65 15.57 -11.59
N ALA A 35 -8.77 16.39 -11.02
CA ALA A 35 -7.55 15.93 -10.36
C ALA A 35 -7.86 15.13 -9.08
N ALA A 36 -8.81 15.61 -8.26
CA ALA A 36 -9.28 14.90 -7.08
C ALA A 36 -9.89 13.53 -7.44
N GLY A 37 -10.74 13.48 -8.48
CA GLY A 37 -11.34 12.24 -8.96
C GLY A 37 -10.31 11.23 -9.48
N ALA A 38 -9.35 11.68 -10.28
CA ALA A 38 -8.26 10.82 -10.78
C ALA A 38 -7.37 10.32 -9.64
N GLY A 39 -7.01 11.20 -8.68
CA GLY A 39 -6.23 10.86 -7.50
C GLY A 39 -6.89 9.78 -6.64
N ARG A 40 -8.21 9.86 -6.42
CA ARG A 40 -8.98 8.83 -5.72
C ARG A 40 -8.93 7.48 -6.42
N ALA A 41 -9.18 7.48 -7.73
CA ALA A 41 -9.16 6.24 -8.51
C ALA A 41 -7.78 5.57 -8.42
N LEU A 42 -6.70 6.35 -8.55
CA LEU A 42 -5.34 5.85 -8.42
C LEU A 42 -5.03 5.35 -7.00
N ALA A 43 -5.49 6.05 -5.96
CA ALA A 43 -5.30 5.62 -4.57
C ALA A 43 -6.04 4.31 -4.27
N ILE A 44 -7.29 4.18 -4.73
CA ILE A 44 -8.09 2.95 -4.56
C ILE A 44 -7.45 1.79 -5.30
N VAL A 45 -7.15 1.98 -6.59
CA VAL A 45 -6.53 0.92 -7.42
C VAL A 45 -5.16 0.54 -6.86
N GLY A 46 -4.33 1.52 -6.49
CA GLY A 46 -3.02 1.27 -5.90
C GLY A 46 -3.09 0.49 -4.58
N ALA A 47 -4.03 0.85 -3.70
CA ALA A 47 -4.24 0.16 -2.43
C ALA A 47 -4.67 -1.30 -2.64
N VAL A 48 -5.64 -1.53 -3.53
CA VAL A 48 -6.15 -2.88 -3.85
C VAL A 48 -5.08 -3.73 -4.51
N VAL A 49 -4.33 -3.18 -5.48
CA VAL A 49 -3.26 -3.90 -6.17
C VAL A 49 -2.13 -4.25 -5.20
N CYS A 50 -1.71 -3.32 -4.34
CA CYS A 50 -0.68 -3.57 -3.34
C CYS A 50 -1.11 -4.70 -2.39
N ALA A 51 -2.32 -4.60 -1.82
CA ALA A 51 -2.85 -5.59 -0.89
C ALA A 51 -3.02 -6.96 -1.56
N GLY A 52 -3.53 -6.99 -2.80
CA GLY A 52 -3.70 -8.20 -3.59
C GLY A 52 -2.37 -8.89 -3.88
N ILE A 53 -1.34 -8.16 -4.30
CA ILE A 53 -0.02 -8.75 -4.57
C ILE A 53 0.61 -9.30 -3.30
N VAL A 54 0.56 -8.56 -2.18
CA VAL A 54 1.10 -9.03 -0.90
C VAL A 54 0.38 -10.31 -0.47
N TYR A 55 -0.96 -10.35 -0.53
CA TYR A 55 -1.75 -11.53 -0.23
C TYR A 55 -1.40 -12.72 -1.13
N GLN A 56 -1.34 -12.52 -2.45
CA GLN A 56 -0.98 -13.57 -3.41
C GLN A 56 0.43 -14.11 -3.14
N SER A 57 1.38 -13.22 -2.81
CA SER A 57 2.76 -13.62 -2.50
C SER A 57 2.88 -14.44 -1.22
N TRP A 58 1.99 -14.19 -0.25
CA TRP A 58 1.85 -15.00 0.95
C TRP A 58 1.16 -16.31 0.62
N SER A 59 -0.02 -16.30 -0.02
CA SER A 59 -0.85 -17.48 -0.28
C SER A 59 -0.17 -18.61 -1.05
N VAL A 60 0.86 -18.32 -1.85
CA VAL A 60 1.56 -19.32 -2.67
C VAL A 60 2.66 -20.07 -1.88
N ARG A 61 3.11 -19.54 -0.74
CA ARG A 61 4.17 -20.18 0.07
C ARG A 61 3.57 -21.26 0.98
N ARG A 62 4.30 -22.36 1.21
CA ARG A 62 3.87 -23.46 2.11
C ARG A 62 4.25 -23.25 3.57
N GLN A 63 5.22 -22.37 3.84
CA GLN A 63 5.67 -22.03 5.19
C GLN A 63 5.71 -20.52 5.31
N HIS A 64 5.18 -20.01 6.41
CA HIS A 64 5.09 -18.59 6.71
C HIS A 64 5.75 -18.32 8.05
N ALA A 65 6.62 -17.32 8.11
CA ALA A 65 7.05 -16.80 9.38
C ALA A 65 5.92 -15.94 10.00
N PRO A 66 5.87 -15.77 11.33
CA PRO A 66 4.88 -14.89 11.98
C PRO A 66 4.84 -13.47 11.39
N LYS A 67 6.01 -12.96 10.98
CA LYS A 67 6.15 -11.66 10.29
C LYS A 67 5.38 -11.58 8.96
N ASP A 68 5.22 -12.70 8.25
CA ASP A 68 4.53 -12.71 6.96
C ASP A 68 3.01 -12.60 7.16
N HIS A 69 2.47 -13.21 8.22
CA HIS A 69 1.07 -13.03 8.61
C HIS A 69 0.78 -11.59 9.03
N ALA A 70 1.68 -10.99 9.83
CA ALA A 70 1.55 -9.59 10.22
C ALA A 70 1.62 -8.65 9.01
N ALA A 71 2.50 -8.93 8.04
CA ALA A 71 2.62 -8.14 6.83
C ALA A 71 1.36 -8.20 5.96
N VAL A 72 0.74 -9.38 5.81
CA VAL A 72 -0.53 -9.51 5.07
C VAL A 72 -1.67 -8.81 5.79
N ALA A 73 -1.79 -8.98 7.11
CA ALA A 73 -2.81 -8.29 7.89
C ALA A 73 -2.66 -6.77 7.77
N ALA A 74 -1.43 -6.26 7.85
CA ALA A 74 -1.12 -4.84 7.65
C ALA A 74 -1.44 -4.36 6.23
N ALA A 75 -1.19 -5.17 5.19
CA ALA A 75 -1.51 -4.83 3.81
C ALA A 75 -3.02 -4.75 3.58
N LEU A 76 -3.77 -5.73 4.08
CA LEU A 76 -5.23 -5.79 3.91
C LEU A 76 -5.91 -4.66 4.69
N LEU A 77 -5.54 -4.47 5.95
CA LEU A 77 -6.08 -3.37 6.77
C LEU A 77 -5.67 -2.01 6.22
N GLY A 78 -4.38 -1.84 5.90
CA GLY A 78 -3.86 -0.59 5.35
C GLY A 78 -4.52 -0.23 4.01
N GLY A 79 -4.62 -1.20 3.11
CA GLY A 79 -5.31 -1.04 1.83
C GLY A 79 -6.79 -0.71 1.99
N ALA A 80 -7.50 -1.38 2.89
CA ALA A 80 -8.92 -1.12 3.16
C ALA A 80 -9.14 0.29 3.74
N LEU A 81 -8.30 0.74 4.68
CA LEU A 81 -8.37 2.09 5.26
C LEU A 81 -8.07 3.18 4.22
N ALA A 82 -7.05 2.98 3.39
CA ALA A 82 -6.72 3.90 2.30
C ALA A 82 -7.84 3.98 1.25
N ALA A 83 -8.38 2.83 0.83
CA ALA A 83 -9.50 2.79 -0.13
C ALA A 83 -10.76 3.42 0.47
N SER A 84 -11.12 3.07 1.72
CA SER A 84 -12.29 3.61 2.40
C SER A 84 -12.23 5.12 2.55
N SER A 85 -11.08 5.65 2.99
CA SER A 85 -10.89 7.11 3.09
C SER A 85 -10.97 7.79 1.72
N ALA A 86 -10.46 7.16 0.65
CA ALA A 86 -10.58 7.70 -0.71
C ALA A 86 -12.03 7.69 -1.24
N PHE A 87 -12.81 6.64 -0.93
CA PHE A 87 -14.21 6.55 -1.30
C PHE A 87 -15.08 7.59 -0.58
N SER A 88 -14.82 7.85 0.69
CA SER A 88 -15.59 8.80 1.50
C SER A 88 -15.16 10.26 1.31
N ALA A 89 -14.25 10.55 0.37
CA ALA A 89 -13.69 11.90 0.21
C ALA A 89 -14.72 12.92 -0.33
N PRO A 90 -14.86 14.11 0.28
CA PRO A 90 -15.69 15.20 -0.23
C PRO A 90 -15.07 15.80 -1.49
N SER A 91 -15.89 16.29 -2.43
CA SER A 91 -15.41 16.79 -3.74
C SER A 91 -14.29 17.83 -3.60
N GLY A 92 -13.17 17.63 -4.29
CA GLY A 92 -11.97 18.50 -4.17
C GLY A 92 -10.84 17.90 -3.34
N GLN A 93 -11.08 16.77 -2.65
CA GLN A 93 -10.05 16.04 -1.89
C GLN A 93 -9.80 14.65 -2.46
N ILE A 94 -8.65 14.05 -2.18
CA ILE A 94 -8.36 12.65 -2.50
C ILE A 94 -8.80 11.74 -1.36
N PHE A 95 -8.63 12.15 -0.10
CA PHE A 95 -9.05 11.39 1.07
C PHE A 95 -10.04 12.16 1.95
N GLY A 96 -11.07 11.49 2.46
CA GLY A 96 -12.08 12.11 3.33
C GLY A 96 -11.69 12.20 4.80
N SER A 97 -10.65 11.47 5.22
CA SER A 97 -10.11 11.53 6.57
C SER A 97 -8.60 11.34 6.51
N SER A 98 -7.86 12.39 6.90
CA SER A 98 -6.40 12.38 6.90
C SER A 98 -5.83 11.34 7.87
N LEU A 99 -6.52 11.07 8.98
CA LEU A 99 -6.08 10.09 9.99
C LEU A 99 -6.26 8.66 9.49
N THR A 100 -7.40 8.38 8.83
CA THR A 100 -7.68 7.07 8.22
C THR A 100 -6.74 6.83 7.02
N ALA A 101 -6.47 7.85 6.21
CA ALA A 101 -5.53 7.77 5.11
C ALA A 101 -4.10 7.54 5.61
N ALA A 102 -3.66 8.24 6.66
CA ALA A 102 -2.35 8.05 7.29
C ALA A 102 -2.19 6.62 7.83
N ALA A 103 -3.18 6.11 8.55
CA ALA A 103 -3.19 4.73 9.04
C ALA A 103 -3.15 3.72 7.89
N GLY A 104 -3.88 4.00 6.80
CA GLY A 104 -3.87 3.18 5.59
C GLY A 104 -2.48 3.10 4.95
N VAL A 105 -1.86 4.26 4.72
CA VAL A 105 -0.50 4.36 4.17
C VAL A 105 0.53 3.69 5.08
N ALA A 106 0.47 3.92 6.39
CA ALA A 106 1.36 3.28 7.36
C ALA A 106 1.24 1.75 7.34
N GLY A 107 0.02 1.21 7.26
CA GLY A 107 -0.22 -0.22 7.11
C GLY A 107 0.39 -0.81 5.85
N LEU A 108 0.24 -0.12 4.71
CA LEU A 108 0.86 -0.52 3.44
C LEU A 108 2.39 -0.49 3.50
N VAL A 109 2.98 0.53 4.13
CA VAL A 109 4.44 0.62 4.30
C VAL A 109 4.96 -0.51 5.19
N LEU A 110 4.32 -0.76 6.33
CA LEU A 110 4.69 -1.86 7.23
C LEU A 110 4.58 -3.22 6.53
N ALA A 111 3.55 -3.41 5.72
CA ALA A 111 3.40 -4.62 4.92
C ALA A 111 4.53 -4.81 3.91
N LEU A 112 4.91 -3.75 3.19
CA LEU A 112 6.01 -3.80 2.22
C LEU A 112 7.36 -4.06 2.89
N VAL A 113 7.59 -3.48 4.08
CA VAL A 113 8.81 -3.74 4.88
C VAL A 113 8.83 -5.18 5.39
N GLY A 114 7.71 -5.66 5.95
CA GLY A 114 7.58 -7.02 6.48
C GLY A 114 7.67 -8.10 5.39
N SER A 115 7.24 -7.77 4.17
CA SER A 115 7.29 -8.68 3.00
C SER A 115 8.66 -8.71 2.31
N ARG A 116 9.65 -7.93 2.75
CA ARG A 116 10.98 -7.97 2.16
C ARG A 116 11.64 -9.32 2.43
N PRO A 117 12.21 -9.97 1.40
CA PRO A 117 13.01 -11.16 1.63
C PRO A 117 14.20 -10.80 2.53
N THR A 118 14.38 -11.56 3.62
CA THR A 118 15.56 -11.46 4.48
C THR A 118 16.81 -11.67 3.61
N PRO A 119 17.83 -10.79 3.69
CA PRO A 119 19.05 -10.96 2.91
C PRO A 119 19.65 -12.32 3.24
N ILE A 120 20.04 -13.07 2.20
CA ILE A 120 20.79 -14.31 2.35
C ILE A 120 22.11 -13.90 3.00
N ARG A 121 22.25 -14.17 4.30
CA ARG A 121 23.53 -14.09 4.98
C ARG A 121 24.35 -15.24 4.40
N THR A 122 25.16 -14.95 3.38
CA THR A 122 26.19 -15.87 2.94
C THR A 122 27.19 -15.96 4.09
N GLU A 123 26.96 -16.90 5.00
CA GLU A 123 28.06 -17.43 5.79
C GLU A 123 29.04 -18.00 4.78
N GLY A 124 30.14 -17.27 4.58
CA GLY A 124 31.27 -17.75 3.78
C GLY A 124 31.82 -19.04 4.41
N PRO A 125 32.42 -19.93 3.60
CA PRO A 125 32.97 -21.15 4.12
C PRO A 125 34.14 -20.87 5.08
N ARG A 126 33.89 -21.24 6.34
CA ARG A 126 34.82 -21.54 7.47
C ARG A 126 35.46 -20.37 8.19
#